data_AF-A0A7J7JTA6-F1
#
_entry.id   AF-A0A7J7JTA6-F1
#
_cell.length_a   1.000
_cell.length_b   1.000
_cell.length_c   1.000
_cell.angle_alpha   90.00
_cell.angle_beta   90.00
_cell.angle_gamma   90.00
#
_symmetry.space_group_name_H-M   'P 1'
#
loop_
_entity.id
_entity.type
_entity.pdbx_description
1 polymer ?
#
loop_
_entity_poly.entity_id
_entity_poly.type
_entity_poly.pdbx_seq_one_letter_code
_entity_poly.pdbx_strand_id
1 'polypeptide(L)' 'MLFAQEVKKFLKVPENRNAVVGVHCTHGLNRTGYLICKYLIEHENMDPEEAINLFNVCRGHDMERENYLAHLCNGTL' A
#
# COMPACT_ATOMS: atom_id res chain seq x y z
N MET A 1 6.35 6.95 13.73
CA MET A 1 7.14 6.88 12.49
C MET A 1 6.21 6.43 11.39
N LEU A 2 6.06 7.19 10.30
CA LEU A 2 5.03 6.91 9.29
C LEU A 2 5.48 5.78 8.37
N PHE A 3 4.58 4.88 7.98
CA PHE A 3 4.87 3.73 7.09
C PHE A 3 5.66 4.15 5.85
N ALA A 4 5.22 5.21 5.17
CA ALA A 4 5.90 5.72 3.98
C ALA A 4 7.35 6.19 4.21
N GLN A 5 7.66 6.71 5.40
CA GLN A 5 9.03 7.11 5.73
C GLN A 5 9.94 5.89 5.83
N GLU A 6 9.44 4.78 6.39
CA GLU A 6 10.21 3.54 6.51
C GLU A 6 10.42 2.86 5.16
N VAL A 7 9.39 2.82 4.31
CA VAL A 7 9.53 2.34 2.94
C VAL A 7 10.60 3.16 2.18
N LYS A 8 10.50 4.50 2.23
CA LYS A 8 11.48 5.37 1.55
C LYS A 8 12.90 5.24 2.11
N LYS A 9 13.06 5.07 3.42
CA LYS A 9 14.37 4.82 4.03
C LYS A 9 14.95 3.50 3.53
N PHE A 10 14.15 2.43 3.53
CA PHE A 10 14.57 1.11 3.06
C PHE A 10 15.02 1.15 1.59
N LEU A 11 14.24 1.80 0.71
CA LEU A 11 14.51 1.90 -0.72
C LEU A 11 15.73 2.78 -1.07
N LYS A 12 16.12 3.70 -0.18
CA LYS A 12 17.31 4.57 -0.37
C LYS A 12 18.64 3.87 -0.11
N VAL A 13 18.62 2.69 0.51
CA VAL A 13 19.82 1.90 0.82
C VAL A 13 20.29 1.20 -0.47
N PRO A 14 21.50 1.48 -1.00
CA PRO A 14 21.96 0.90 -2.27
C PRO A 14 21.95 -0.62 -2.32
N GLU A 15 22.23 -1.27 -1.18
CA GLU A 15 22.24 -2.72 -1.02
C GLU A 15 20.83 -3.33 -1.18
N ASN A 16 19.79 -2.53 -0.96
CA ASN A 16 18.39 -2.96 -1.08
C ASN A 16 17.80 -2.74 -2.48
N ARG A 17 18.59 -2.34 -3.48
CA ARG A 17 18.10 -1.99 -4.83
C ARG A 17 17.19 -3.06 -5.45
N ASN A 18 17.45 -4.34 -5.19
CA ASN A 18 16.67 -5.47 -5.69
C ASN A 18 15.92 -6.22 -4.57
N ALA A 19 15.94 -5.70 -3.34
CA ALA A 19 15.21 -6.28 -2.22
C ALA A 19 13.74 -5.86 -2.27
N VAL A 20 12.89 -6.66 -1.63
CA VAL A 20 11.44 -6.40 -1.54
C VAL A 20 11.06 -6.00 -0.12
N VAL A 21 10.08 -5.10 -0.01
CA VAL A 21 9.46 -4.76 1.29
C VAL A 21 8.27 -5.68 1.50
N GLY A 22 8.42 -6.66 2.40
CA GLY A 22 7.31 -7.49 2.85
C GLY A 22 6.44 -6.73 3.86
N VAL A 23 5.14 -6.62 3.59
CA VAL A 23 4.19 -5.94 4.50
C VAL A 23 3.14 -6.96 4.93
N HIS A 24 2.92 -7.09 6.23
CA HIS A 24 1.88 -7.97 6.77
C HIS A 24 1.14 -7.32 7.93
N CYS A 25 -0.06 -7.85 8.19
CA CYS A 25 -0.78 -7.64 9.43
C CYS A 25 -1.16 -9.02 9.98
N THR A 26 -2.34 -9.19 10.58
CA THR A 26 -2.81 -10.52 11.00
C THR A 26 -3.18 -11.39 9.79
N HIS A 27 -3.94 -10.85 8.82
CA HIS A 27 -4.40 -11.60 7.64
C HIS A 27 -3.75 -11.15 6.33
N GLY A 28 -2.92 -10.10 6.39
CA GLY A 28 -2.28 -9.53 5.20
C GLY A 28 -3.27 -8.98 4.17
N LEU A 29 -4.47 -8.56 4.59
CA LEU A 29 -5.54 -8.10 3.69
C LEU A 29 -5.82 -6.61 3.92
N ASN A 30 -6.73 -6.27 4.84
CA ASN A 30 -7.24 -4.91 4.97
C ASN A 30 -6.21 -3.84 5.38
N ARG A 31 -5.51 -3.99 6.50
CA ARG A 31 -4.50 -3.00 6.96
C ARG A 31 -3.27 -2.96 6.05
N THR A 32 -2.89 -4.13 5.53
CA THR A 32 -1.75 -4.28 4.61
C THR A 32 -2.05 -3.57 3.30
N GLY A 33 -3.18 -3.90 2.67
CA GLY A 33 -3.63 -3.28 1.43
C GLY A 33 -3.82 -1.78 1.59
N TYR A 34 -4.45 -1.32 2.68
CA TYR A 34 -4.60 0.12 2.93
C TYR A 34 -3.26 0.86 2.93
N LEU A 35 -2.24 0.36 3.64
CA LEU A 35 -0.93 1.02 3.70
C LEU A 35 -0.18 0.97 2.37
N ILE A 36 -0.25 -0.16 1.64
CA ILE A 36 0.38 -0.32 0.33
C ILE A 36 -0.30 0.61 -0.69
N CYS A 37 -1.63 0.52 -0.84
CA CYS A 37 -2.39 1.35 -1.79
C CYS A 37 -2.20 2.84 -1.48
N LYS A 38 -2.27 3.25 -0.20
CA LYS A 38 -2.02 4.64 0.19
C LYS A 38 -0.62 5.11 -0.20
N TYR A 39 0.41 4.27 -0.03
CA TYR A 39 1.76 4.60 -0.46
C TYR A 39 1.85 4.77 -1.99
N LEU A 40 1.26 3.86 -2.76
CA LEU A 40 1.24 3.94 -4.22
C LEU A 40 0.54 5.21 -4.71
N ILE A 41 -0.59 5.57 -4.10
CA ILE A 41 -1.35 6.78 -4.44
C ILE A 41 -0.56 8.04 -4.08
N GLU A 42 -0.12 8.18 -2.83
CA GLU A 42 0.47 9.44 -2.34
C GLU A 42 1.94 9.66 -2.75
N HIS A 43 2.65 8.60 -3.14
CA HIS A 43 4.10 8.68 -3.41
C HIS A 43 4.54 8.16 -4.76
N GLU A 44 3.75 7.29 -5.39
CA GLU A 44 4.00 6.82 -6.75
C GLU A 44 2.98 7.41 -7.76
N ASN A 45 2.06 8.27 -7.31
CA ASN A 45 1.02 8.92 -8.10
C ASN A 45 0.10 7.94 -8.85
N MET A 46 -0.13 6.76 -8.28
CA MET A 46 -1.04 5.77 -8.86
C MET A 46 -2.51 6.17 -8.63
N ASP A 47 -3.38 5.88 -9.59
CA ASP A 47 -4.82 6.05 -9.41
C ASP A 47 -5.33 5.13 -8.26
N PRO A 48 -6.26 5.60 -7.40
CA PRO A 48 -6.75 4.78 -6.29
C PRO A 48 -7.37 3.45 -6.70
N GLU A 49 -8.16 3.41 -7.77
CA GLU A 49 -8.80 2.20 -8.26
C GLU A 49 -7.75 1.23 -8.82
N GLU A 50 -6.77 1.74 -9.55
CA GLU A 50 -5.63 0.96 -10.05
C GLU A 50 -4.83 0.36 -8.88
N ALA A 51 -4.52 1.15 -7.85
CA ALA A 51 -3.76 0.69 -6.69
C ALA A 51 -4.49 -0.41 -5.90
N ILE A 52 -5.82 -0.28 -5.74
CA ILE A 52 -6.66 -1.27 -5.07
C ILE A 52 -6.73 -2.55 -5.89
N ASN A 53 -7.02 -2.46 -7.19
CA ASN A 53 -7.10 -3.61 -8.08
C ASN A 53 -5.76 -4.35 -8.16
N LEU A 54 -4.64 -3.64 -8.28
CA LEU A 54 -3.32 -4.23 -8.29
C LEU A 54 -3.04 -5.03 -7.00
N PHE A 55 -3.35 -4.45 -5.83
CA PHE A 55 -3.18 -5.15 -4.56
C PHE A 55 -4.07 -6.39 -4.48
N ASN A 56 -5.37 -6.28 -4.81
CA ASN A 56 -6.33 -7.38 -4.74
C ASN A 56 -5.90 -8.56 -5.63
N VAL A 57 -5.53 -8.27 -6.88
CA VAL A 57 -5.04 -9.27 -7.85
C VAL A 57 -3.78 -9.97 -7.34
N CYS A 58 -2.78 -9.20 -6.89
CA CYS A 58 -1.52 -9.77 -6.41
C CYS A 58 -1.69 -10.55 -5.09
N ARG A 59 -2.63 -10.12 -4.23
CA ARG A 59 -2.90 -10.77 -2.95
C ARG A 59 -3.77 -12.02 -3.09
N GLY A 60 -4.61 -12.09 -4.12
CA GLY A 60 -5.59 -13.15 -4.36
C GLY A 60 -6.88 -13.03 -3.55
N HIS A 61 -7.11 -11.89 -2.88
CA HIS A 61 -8.31 -11.60 -2.11
C HIS A 61 -8.59 -10.09 -2.13
N ASP A 62 -9.87 -9.74 -2.20
CA ASP A 62 -10.29 -8.34 -2.23
C ASP A 62 -10.27 -7.72 -0.83
N MET A 63 -9.84 -6.46 -0.72
CA MET A 63 -10.05 -5.71 0.51
C MET A 63 -11.55 -5.54 0.80
N GLU A 64 -11.93 -5.70 2.06
CA GLU A 64 -13.34 -5.77 2.48
C GLU A 64 -13.76 -4.55 3.33
N ARG A 65 -12.79 -3.80 3.87
CA ARG A 65 -13.08 -2.68 4.77
C ARG A 65 -13.51 -1.46 3.96
N GLU A 66 -14.81 -1.30 3.80
CA GLU A 66 -15.44 -0.18 3.09
C GLU A 66 -14.90 1.19 3.52
N ASN A 67 -14.67 1.40 4.83
CA ASN A 67 -14.13 2.66 5.33
C ASN A 67 -12.68 2.92 4.87
N TYR A 68 -11.90 1.88 4.61
CA TYR A 68 -10.56 2.01 4.02
C TYR A 68 -10.64 2.29 2.54
N LEU A 69 -11.51 1.56 1.82
CA LEU A 69 -11.75 1.75 0.39
C LEU A 69 -12.24 3.18 0.11
N ALA A 70 -13.26 3.64 0.83
CA ALA A 70 -13.79 4.99 0.70
C ALA A 70 -12.73 6.06 0.98
N HIS A 71 -11.87 5.86 1.98
CA HIS A 71 -10.78 6.80 2.26
C HIS A 71 -9.74 6.83 1.13
N LEU A 72 -9.40 5.67 0.55
CA LEU A 72 -8.44 5.61 -0.55
C LEU A 72 -8.97 6.31 -1.81
N CYS A 73 -10.24 6.09 -2.15
CA CYS A 73 -10.86 6.67 -3.36
C CYS A 73 -11.18 8.16 -3.22
N ASN A 74 -11.54 8.63 -2.03
CA ASN A 74 -11.99 10.01 -1.81
C ASN A 74 -10.88 10.95 -1.31
N GLY A 75 -9.67 10.40 -1.06
CA GLY A 75 -8.50 11.15 -0.63
C GLY A 75 -8.49 11.51 0.86
N THR A 76 -7.29 11.87 1.34
CA THR A 76 -7.11 12.61 2.58
C THR A 76 -7.32 14.09 2.23
N LEU A 77 -8.40 14.73 2.72
CA LEU A 77 -8.50 16.19 2.69
C LEU A 77 -7.28 16.83 3.38
#